data_AF-A0A6A2FAY6-F1
#
_entry.id   AF-A0A6A2FAY6-F1
#
_cell.length_a   1.000
_cell.length_b   1.000
_cell.length_c   1.000
_cell.angle_alpha   90.00
_cell.angle_beta   90.00
_cell.angle_gamma   90.00
#
_symmetry.space_group_name_H-M   'P 1'
#
loop_
_entity.id
_entity.type
_entity.pdbx_description
1 polymer ?
#
loop_
_entity_poly.entity_id
_entity_poly.type
_entity_poly.pdbx_seq_one_letter_code
_entity_poly.pdbx_strand_id
1 'polypeptide(L)'
;MQSHVCACSKIYQEKFMIGIVNHSGEEGFSFISSERLPAGMFAFYLEGERKILCRVKYGEPLKQYPQEFLMDMEISPDDVSAFYGFDMQDFKYYSYSTSVVGYFDALMGEFINPRTNPASGVKIDRAGEDVLKDISKVKAGDSGSALIGNVLGEKTEIVLSVRDIVSQHISVIASTGAGKSYTVGVLVEELLKPYNMAPVLIFDPHGEYSSLGEISNNAEFVTPTYRPKVRIVKPKDIKIRVSDLHVSDFISIMDDGTMSDKMKTLFRSAYHSLKNNSKKQFTRNELKQEIELLRDKNNESTIEGINWRFGKLYAPIFDDFQTIPLADYFKVGQLTIMDVSGIEETFQQLIASIMLRRLFDAREGTENNRYNESHVDKFLPYPVFLVIEEAHRFAPQSGEAKSKSILKTILSEGRKFGIGVCLVSQRPSKLDADSLSQCMTQITMRIVNPTDQQQIAQSVESASRDLISELPSLAKGQAIISGVAINTPALVKIRKRITSDTKGRSKDAPSIWAAERKYEEKHRAPEVKADEEIDVGV
;
A
#
# COMPACT_ATOMS: atom_id res chain seq x y z
N MET A 1 47.21 29.57 -10.52
CA MET A 1 46.29 28.68 -9.77
C MET A 1 44.81 29.07 -9.91
N GLN A 2 44.43 30.36 -10.03
CA GLN A 2 43.02 30.76 -10.26
C GLN A 2 42.48 30.50 -11.68
N SER A 3 43.34 30.39 -12.70
CA SER A 3 42.93 30.15 -14.10
C SER A 3 42.56 28.69 -14.41
N HIS A 4 43.09 27.71 -13.66
CA HIS A 4 42.76 26.29 -13.86
C HIS A 4 41.46 25.86 -13.17
N VAL A 5 41.03 26.54 -12.10
CA VAL A 5 39.75 26.26 -11.43
C VAL A 5 38.55 26.71 -12.28
N CYS A 6 38.69 27.83 -13.02
CA CYS A 6 37.65 28.33 -13.93
C CYS A 6 37.53 27.50 -15.23
N ALA A 7 38.63 26.91 -15.70
CA ALA A 7 38.61 26.03 -16.87
C ALA A 7 37.98 24.66 -16.56
N CYS A 8 38.24 24.10 -15.37
CA CYS A 8 37.64 22.83 -14.95
C CYS A 8 36.13 22.97 -14.67
N SER A 9 35.67 24.13 -14.16
CA SER A 9 34.23 24.39 -13.97
C SER A 9 33.47 24.60 -15.28
N LYS A 10 34.09 25.23 -16.29
CA LYS A 10 33.50 25.38 -17.63
C LYS A 10 33.35 24.05 -18.37
N ILE A 11 34.34 23.16 -18.27
CA ILE A 11 34.31 21.83 -18.90
C ILE A 11 33.32 20.89 -18.19
N TYR A 12 33.12 21.04 -16.87
CA TYR A 12 32.05 20.34 -16.15
C TYR A 12 30.64 20.86 -16.51
N GLN A 13 30.49 22.16 -16.75
CA GLN A 13 29.21 22.80 -17.07
C GLN A 13 28.66 22.48 -18.47
N GLU A 14 29.50 22.20 -19.47
CA GLU A 14 29.00 21.86 -20.82
C GLU A 14 28.50 20.41 -20.94
N LYS A 15 28.82 19.53 -19.99
CA LYS A 15 28.52 18.09 -20.10
C LYS A 15 27.23 17.64 -19.41
N PHE A 16 26.61 18.51 -18.61
CA PHE A 16 25.39 18.21 -17.82
C PHE A 16 24.25 19.21 -18.03
N MET A 17 24.50 20.27 -18.80
CA MET A 17 23.49 21.27 -19.14
C MET A 17 22.44 20.66 -20.06
N ILE A 18 21.18 20.75 -19.65
CA ILE A 18 20.04 20.22 -20.40
C ILE A 18 19.16 21.32 -20.99
N GLY A 19 19.33 22.59 -20.61
CA GLY A 19 18.61 23.69 -21.25
C GLY A 19 18.79 25.06 -20.61
N ILE A 20 18.02 26.03 -21.09
CA ILE A 20 18.08 27.44 -20.67
C ILE A 20 16.68 27.96 -20.37
N VAL A 21 16.49 28.62 -19.23
CA VAL A 21 15.23 29.25 -18.83
C VAL A 21 14.81 30.28 -19.88
N ASN A 22 13.61 30.11 -20.42
CA ASN A 22 13.02 31.00 -21.40
C ASN A 22 12.14 32.06 -20.70
N HIS A 23 11.18 31.58 -19.90
CA HIS A 23 10.19 32.43 -19.24
C HIS A 23 9.87 31.89 -17.84
N SER A 24 9.63 32.80 -16.90
CA SER A 24 9.27 32.49 -15.51
C SER A 24 7.94 33.15 -15.15
N GLY A 25 7.00 32.35 -14.65
CA GLY A 25 5.67 32.78 -14.24
C GLY A 25 5.43 32.59 -12.74
N GLU A 26 4.17 32.64 -12.28
CA GLU A 26 3.85 32.44 -10.86
C GLU A 26 3.86 30.96 -10.44
N GLU A 27 3.42 30.04 -11.31
CA GLU A 27 3.31 28.61 -11.00
C GLU A 27 4.58 27.79 -11.27
N GLY A 28 5.64 28.44 -11.76
CA GLY A 28 6.90 27.81 -12.13
C GLY A 28 7.61 28.55 -13.26
N PHE A 29 8.49 27.85 -13.98
CA PHE A 29 9.20 28.40 -15.13
C PHE A 29 9.26 27.42 -16.29
N SER A 30 9.57 27.95 -17.47
CA SER A 30 9.79 27.20 -18.69
C SER A 30 11.23 27.31 -19.14
N PHE A 31 11.77 26.24 -19.70
CA PHE A 31 13.10 26.23 -20.28
C PHE A 31 13.11 25.53 -21.64
N ILE A 32 14.04 25.94 -22.50
CA ILE A 32 14.23 25.34 -23.82
C ILE A 32 15.36 24.32 -23.73
N SER A 33 15.12 23.12 -24.29
CA SER A 33 16.08 22.04 -24.41
C SER A 33 16.17 21.56 -25.85
N SER A 34 17.36 21.14 -26.28
CA SER A 34 17.57 20.41 -27.54
C SER A 34 17.36 18.90 -27.38
N GLU A 35 17.12 18.43 -26.15
CA GLU A 35 16.92 17.02 -25.83
C GLU A 35 15.47 16.77 -25.43
N ARG A 36 14.97 15.58 -25.73
CA ARG A 36 13.66 15.14 -25.25
C ARG A 36 13.80 14.60 -23.82
N LEU A 37 13.28 15.34 -22.87
CA LEU A 37 13.32 15.02 -21.44
C LEU A 37 12.03 14.32 -21.00
N PRO A 38 12.13 13.29 -20.13
CA PRO A 38 10.96 12.61 -19.58
C PRO A 38 10.29 13.46 -18.49
N ALA A 39 8.96 13.35 -18.41
CA ALA A 39 8.17 13.96 -17.35
C ALA A 39 8.54 13.41 -15.97
N GLY A 40 8.51 14.26 -14.96
CA GLY A 40 8.90 13.96 -13.59
C GLY A 40 10.41 13.81 -13.36
N MET A 41 11.25 13.97 -14.39
CA MET A 41 12.70 14.02 -14.24
C MET A 41 13.11 15.19 -13.34
N PHE A 42 14.08 14.93 -12.47
CA PHE A 42 14.70 15.95 -11.67
C PHE A 42 15.81 16.68 -12.44
N ALA A 43 15.83 17.99 -12.30
CA ALA A 43 16.87 18.88 -12.79
C ALA A 43 17.23 19.89 -11.69
N PHE A 44 18.25 20.70 -11.90
CA PHE A 44 18.53 21.79 -10.99
C PHE A 44 19.02 23.02 -11.73
N TYR A 45 18.94 24.16 -11.06
CA TYR A 45 19.62 25.39 -11.46
C TYR A 45 20.42 25.94 -10.28
N LEU A 46 21.35 26.85 -10.59
CA LEU A 46 22.17 27.50 -9.57
C LEU A 46 21.58 28.86 -9.22
N GLU A 47 21.38 29.10 -7.92
CA GLU A 47 21.07 30.41 -7.35
C GLU A 47 22.18 30.75 -6.33
N GLY A 48 23.15 31.57 -6.76
CA GLY A 48 24.40 31.75 -6.03
C GLY A 48 25.18 30.43 -6.00
N GLU A 49 25.48 29.93 -4.80
CA GLU A 49 26.15 28.63 -4.58
C GLU A 49 25.17 27.47 -4.36
N ARG A 50 23.86 27.75 -4.30
CA ARG A 50 22.84 26.74 -3.98
C ARG A 50 22.36 26.05 -5.25
N LYS A 51 22.22 24.73 -5.17
CA LYS A 51 21.56 23.91 -6.19
C LYS A 51 20.07 23.84 -5.88
N ILE A 52 19.26 24.55 -6.65
CA ILE A 52 17.81 24.52 -6.51
C ILE A 52 17.26 23.40 -7.38
N LEU A 53 16.72 22.37 -6.74
CA LEU A 53 16.10 21.25 -7.40
C LEU A 53 14.75 21.68 -8.01
N CYS A 54 14.51 21.25 -9.24
CA CYS A 54 13.27 21.43 -9.97
C CYS A 54 12.86 20.12 -10.65
N ARG A 55 11.60 20.04 -11.05
CA ARG A 55 11.02 18.87 -11.69
C ARG A 55 10.40 19.23 -13.04
N VAL A 56 10.77 18.49 -14.07
CA VAL A 56 10.22 18.60 -15.43
C VAL A 56 8.76 18.12 -15.41
N LYS A 57 7.83 18.89 -15.97
CA LYS A 57 6.42 18.52 -16.09
C LYS A 57 6.10 18.03 -17.50
N TYR A 58 5.72 18.94 -18.39
CA TYR A 58 5.34 18.66 -19.76
C TYR A 58 6.27 19.39 -20.73
N GLY A 59 6.52 18.77 -21.89
CA GLY A 59 7.32 19.36 -22.95
C GLY A 59 6.62 19.32 -24.30
N GLU A 60 6.73 20.42 -25.04
CA GLU A 60 6.20 20.56 -26.40
C GLU A 60 7.30 21.02 -27.37
N PRO A 61 7.25 20.62 -28.65
CA PRO A 61 8.15 21.16 -29.66
C PRO A 61 8.00 22.68 -29.74
N LEU A 62 9.12 23.40 -29.75
CA LEU A 62 9.13 24.86 -29.83
C LEU A 62 8.60 25.37 -31.18
N LYS A 63 8.88 24.63 -32.25
CA LYS A 63 8.30 24.82 -33.58
C LYS A 63 7.69 23.51 -34.06
N GLN A 64 6.56 23.61 -34.75
CA GLN A 64 5.91 22.47 -35.42
C GLN A 64 6.03 22.64 -36.93
N TYR A 65 6.27 21.54 -37.63
CA TYR A 65 6.19 21.55 -39.09
C TYR A 65 4.79 21.98 -39.54
N PRO A 66 4.66 22.82 -40.57
CA PRO A 66 3.34 23.22 -41.06
C PRO A 66 2.56 21.99 -41.53
N GLN A 67 1.30 21.89 -41.13
CA GLN A 67 0.50 20.68 -41.28
C GLN A 67 0.25 20.32 -42.75
N GLU A 68 0.20 21.33 -43.61
CA GLU A 68 -0.03 21.21 -45.05
C GLU A 68 1.05 20.34 -45.73
N PHE A 69 2.26 20.31 -45.19
CA PHE A 69 3.35 19.48 -45.70
C PHE A 69 3.28 18.03 -45.25
N LEU A 70 2.77 17.79 -44.05
CA LEU A 70 2.65 16.44 -43.49
C LEU A 70 1.44 15.68 -44.04
N MET A 71 0.55 16.38 -44.77
CA MET A 71 -0.58 15.78 -45.47
C MET A 71 -0.15 15.01 -46.72
N ASP A 72 0.98 15.38 -47.31
CA ASP A 72 1.56 14.64 -48.43
C ASP A 72 2.57 13.61 -47.89
N MET A 73 2.14 12.35 -47.82
CA MET A 73 2.97 11.25 -47.31
C MET A 73 4.12 10.87 -48.26
N GLU A 74 4.19 11.42 -49.47
CA GLU A 74 5.27 11.16 -50.42
C GLU A 74 6.44 12.14 -50.28
N ILE A 75 6.23 13.29 -49.62
CA ILE A 75 7.27 14.31 -49.44
C ILE A 75 7.93 14.11 -48.08
N SER A 76 9.26 13.94 -48.08
CA SER A 76 9.98 13.83 -46.82
C SER A 76 9.99 15.19 -46.09
N PRO A 77 9.97 15.23 -44.75
CA PRO A 77 10.13 16.48 -43.98
C PRO A 77 11.40 17.25 -44.35
N ASP A 78 12.40 16.55 -44.89
CA ASP A 78 13.66 17.11 -45.33
C ASP A 78 13.48 17.99 -46.59
N ASP A 79 12.67 17.51 -47.56
CA ASP A 79 12.38 18.20 -48.82
C ASP A 79 11.50 19.45 -48.60
N VAL A 80 10.57 19.35 -47.66
CA VAL A 80 9.70 20.45 -47.21
C VAL A 80 10.51 21.60 -46.62
N SER A 81 11.46 21.26 -45.76
CA SER A 81 12.31 22.23 -45.07
C SER A 81 13.21 22.98 -46.06
N ALA A 82 13.74 22.26 -47.06
CA ALA A 82 14.52 22.84 -48.14
C ALA A 82 13.70 23.78 -49.04
N PHE A 83 12.45 23.45 -49.34
CA PHE A 83 11.57 24.26 -50.20
C PHE A 83 11.17 25.61 -49.55
N TYR A 84 10.95 25.63 -48.23
CA TYR A 84 10.56 26.85 -47.50
C TYR A 84 11.72 27.59 -46.83
N GLY A 85 12.96 27.09 -46.94
CA GLY A 85 14.14 27.70 -46.33
C GLY A 85 14.18 27.60 -44.80
N PHE A 86 13.56 26.57 -44.24
CA PHE A 86 13.57 26.32 -42.80
C PHE A 86 14.85 25.61 -42.37
N ASP A 87 15.50 26.08 -41.30
CA ASP A 87 16.56 25.32 -40.65
C ASP A 87 15.93 24.20 -39.81
N MET A 88 16.19 22.95 -40.18
CA MET A 88 15.70 21.78 -39.43
C MET A 88 16.18 21.76 -37.98
N GLN A 89 17.29 22.43 -37.65
CA GLN A 89 17.75 22.53 -36.27
C GLN A 89 16.75 23.31 -35.39
N ASP A 90 15.98 24.22 -35.96
CA ASP A 90 14.97 24.99 -35.21
C ASP A 90 13.80 24.13 -34.70
N PHE A 91 13.54 23.00 -35.34
CA PHE A 91 12.47 22.06 -34.99
C PHE A 91 12.94 20.98 -34.00
N LYS A 92 14.22 20.99 -33.60
CA LYS A 92 14.80 20.07 -32.62
C LYS A 92 14.71 20.56 -31.18
N TYR A 93 14.18 21.76 -30.97
CA TYR A 93 14.03 22.35 -29.64
C TYR A 93 12.65 22.08 -29.04
N TYR A 94 12.64 21.88 -27.73
CA TYR A 94 11.44 21.63 -26.92
C TYR A 94 11.36 22.68 -25.82
N SER A 95 10.16 23.21 -25.59
CA SER A 95 9.82 24.03 -24.43
C SER A 95 9.26 23.13 -23.33
N TYR A 96 9.87 23.17 -22.15
CA TYR A 96 9.45 22.38 -20.99
C TYR A 96 8.94 23.28 -19.87
N SER A 97 7.76 22.96 -19.32
CA SER A 97 7.28 23.53 -18.06
C SER A 97 7.87 22.79 -16.86
N THR A 98 8.15 23.51 -15.78
CA THR A 98 8.79 22.97 -14.58
C THR A 98 8.14 23.45 -13.28
N SER A 99 8.30 22.66 -12.22
CA SER A 99 8.02 23.08 -10.84
C SER A 99 9.32 23.22 -10.06
N VAL A 100 9.40 24.23 -9.20
CA VAL A 100 10.51 24.39 -8.25
C VAL A 100 10.22 23.53 -7.02
N VAL A 101 11.15 22.63 -6.70
CA VAL A 101 11.11 21.84 -5.47
C VAL A 101 11.78 22.62 -4.34
N GLY A 102 13.00 23.11 -4.58
CA GLY A 102 13.78 23.89 -3.61
C GLY A 102 15.19 23.36 -3.44
N TYR A 103 15.91 23.87 -2.44
CA TYR A 103 17.22 23.34 -2.04
C TYR A 103 17.11 22.62 -0.71
N PHE A 104 17.94 21.60 -0.49
CA PHE A 104 18.00 20.92 0.79
C PHE A 104 18.80 21.76 1.80
N ASP A 105 18.19 22.07 2.93
CA ASP A 105 18.85 22.73 4.05
C ASP A 105 19.24 21.69 5.10
N ALA A 106 20.55 21.47 5.27
CA ALA A 106 21.06 20.43 6.17
C ALA A 106 20.82 20.72 7.66
N LEU A 107 20.58 21.98 8.04
CA LEU A 107 20.29 22.35 9.43
C LEU A 107 18.82 22.09 9.77
N MET A 108 17.92 22.37 8.83
CA MET A 108 16.49 22.10 8.99
C MET A 108 16.11 20.66 8.66
N GLY A 109 16.91 19.97 7.83
CA GLY A 109 16.66 18.60 7.40
C GLY A 109 15.50 18.47 6.41
N GLU A 110 15.18 19.54 5.68
CA GLU A 110 14.07 19.59 4.72
C GLU A 110 14.41 20.43 3.48
N PHE A 111 13.59 20.31 2.42
CA PHE A 111 13.70 21.18 1.25
C PHE A 111 13.04 22.53 1.52
N ILE A 112 13.79 23.60 1.28
CA ILE A 112 13.29 24.97 1.35
C ILE A 112 12.99 25.46 -0.06
N ASN A 113 11.72 25.80 -0.30
CA ASN A 113 11.33 26.47 -1.53
C ASN A 113 11.79 27.95 -1.46
N PRO A 114 12.58 28.44 -2.44
CA PRO A 114 13.09 29.81 -2.44
C PRO A 114 11.99 30.87 -2.61
N ARG A 115 10.77 30.47 -3.03
CA ARG A 115 9.62 31.33 -3.37
C ARG A 115 9.89 32.30 -4.51
N THR A 116 10.99 32.09 -5.22
CA THR A 116 11.39 32.81 -6.43
C THR A 116 11.64 31.80 -7.54
N ASN A 117 11.30 32.20 -8.76
CA ASN A 117 11.65 31.45 -9.96
C ASN A 117 12.95 32.00 -10.56
N PRO A 118 13.74 31.16 -11.27
CA PRO A 118 14.99 31.61 -11.88
C PRO A 118 14.72 32.70 -12.93
N ALA A 119 15.68 33.58 -13.15
CA ALA A 119 15.60 34.56 -14.23
C ALA A 119 15.73 33.88 -15.61
N SER A 120 15.18 34.51 -16.65
CA SER A 120 15.43 34.09 -18.03
C SER A 120 16.92 34.08 -18.35
N GLY A 121 17.37 33.08 -19.10
CA GLY A 121 18.79 32.85 -19.42
C GLY A 121 19.55 32.01 -18.41
N VAL A 122 18.98 31.69 -17.24
CA VAL A 122 19.60 30.76 -16.28
C VAL A 122 19.72 29.36 -16.91
N LYS A 123 20.86 28.70 -16.67
CA LYS A 123 21.11 27.35 -17.16
C LYS A 123 20.45 26.31 -16.26
N ILE A 124 19.88 25.29 -16.88
CA ILE A 124 19.32 24.11 -16.23
C ILE A 124 20.24 22.93 -16.49
N ASP A 125 20.64 22.25 -15.42
CA ASP A 125 21.50 21.08 -15.44
C ASP A 125 20.73 19.81 -14.99
N ARG A 126 21.16 18.64 -15.47
CA ARG A 126 20.63 17.34 -15.00
C ARG A 126 21.01 17.13 -13.54
N ALA A 127 20.05 16.73 -12.70
CA ALA A 127 20.32 16.42 -11.30
C ALA A 127 21.11 15.12 -11.16
N GLY A 128 22.29 15.21 -10.53
CA GLY A 128 23.13 14.05 -10.21
C GLY A 128 22.85 13.49 -8.82
N GLU A 129 23.54 12.39 -8.49
CA GLU A 129 23.46 11.72 -7.18
C GLU A 129 23.76 12.66 -6.00
N ASP A 130 24.60 13.68 -6.22
CA ASP A 130 25.00 14.65 -5.20
C ASP A 130 23.85 15.50 -4.67
N VAL A 131 22.82 15.73 -5.49
CA VAL A 131 21.58 16.46 -5.12
C VAL A 131 20.44 15.48 -4.82
N LEU A 132 20.33 14.41 -5.61
CA LEU A 132 19.22 13.46 -5.51
C LEU A 132 19.26 12.62 -4.22
N LYS A 133 20.44 12.41 -3.62
CA LYS A 133 20.57 11.67 -2.35
C LYS A 133 19.70 12.24 -1.23
N ASP A 134 19.47 13.56 -1.25
CA ASP A 134 18.74 14.28 -0.21
C ASP A 134 17.21 14.14 -0.34
N ILE A 135 16.73 13.49 -1.42
CA ILE A 135 15.33 13.06 -1.52
C ILE A 135 14.98 12.10 -0.38
N SER A 136 15.91 11.21 -0.01
CA SER A 136 15.74 10.27 1.09
C SER A 136 16.20 10.90 2.42
N LYS A 137 15.44 10.69 3.49
CA LYS A 137 15.77 11.16 4.85
C LYS A 137 16.88 10.34 5.51
N VAL A 138 16.98 9.08 5.12
CA VAL A 138 17.85 8.06 5.69
C VAL A 138 18.59 7.36 4.56
N LYS A 139 19.73 6.72 4.85
CA LYS A 139 20.50 5.98 3.84
C LYS A 139 20.21 4.49 3.94
N ALA A 140 20.39 3.79 2.82
CA ALA A 140 20.20 2.35 2.78
C ALA A 140 21.20 1.66 3.71
N GLY A 141 20.71 0.71 4.51
CA GLY A 141 21.51 -0.04 5.48
C GLY A 141 21.62 0.60 6.86
N ASP A 142 21.20 1.86 7.02
CA ASP A 142 21.07 2.48 8.34
C ASP A 142 19.93 1.81 9.14
N SER A 143 20.05 1.80 10.46
CA SER A 143 18.92 1.36 11.30
C SER A 143 17.72 2.27 11.11
N GLY A 144 16.54 1.68 10.90
CA GLY A 144 15.33 2.42 10.58
C GLY A 144 15.22 2.84 9.12
N SER A 145 15.98 2.22 8.20
CA SER A 145 15.90 2.48 6.76
C SER A 145 15.12 1.38 6.01
N ALA A 146 14.46 1.73 4.91
CA ALA A 146 13.84 0.76 4.01
C ALA A 146 14.09 1.14 2.54
N LEU A 147 15.00 0.41 1.87
CA LEU A 147 15.32 0.63 0.46
C LEU A 147 14.20 0.09 -0.44
N ILE A 148 13.48 1.00 -1.11
CA ILE A 148 12.34 0.64 -1.96
C ILE A 148 12.74 0.51 -3.43
N GLY A 149 13.71 1.29 -3.89
CA GLY A 149 14.05 1.36 -5.31
C GLY A 149 15.04 2.46 -5.63
N ASN A 150 15.04 2.88 -6.89
CA ASN A 150 15.86 4.00 -7.36
C ASN A 150 14.98 5.05 -8.02
N VAL A 151 15.43 6.31 -8.00
CA VAL A 151 14.85 7.39 -8.79
C VAL A 151 14.73 6.94 -10.25
N LEU A 152 13.57 7.14 -10.86
CA LEU A 152 13.30 6.62 -12.20
C LEU A 152 14.29 7.21 -13.22
N GLY A 153 15.05 6.35 -13.88
CA GLY A 153 16.06 6.74 -14.86
C GLY A 153 17.44 7.02 -14.27
N GLU A 154 17.57 7.04 -12.94
CA GLU A 154 18.79 7.34 -12.21
C GLU A 154 19.21 6.17 -11.31
N LYS A 155 20.46 6.17 -10.83
CA LYS A 155 20.96 5.14 -9.89
C LYS A 155 20.71 5.48 -8.43
N THR A 156 20.32 6.72 -8.14
CA THR A 156 20.11 7.19 -6.77
C THR A 156 19.02 6.38 -6.08
N GLU A 157 19.33 5.86 -4.89
CA GLU A 157 18.44 5.06 -4.09
C GLU A 157 17.35 5.89 -3.41
N ILE A 158 16.13 5.34 -3.38
CA ILE A 158 15.01 5.87 -2.62
C ILE A 158 14.77 4.98 -1.40
N VAL A 159 14.96 5.58 -0.24
CA VAL A 159 14.96 4.92 1.05
C VAL A 159 13.94 5.60 1.95
N LEU A 160 12.98 4.81 2.45
CA LEU A 160 11.96 5.29 3.39
C LEU A 160 12.47 5.22 4.82
N SER A 161 12.09 6.20 5.63
CA SER A 161 12.23 6.16 7.08
C SER A 161 11.21 5.18 7.68
N VAL A 162 11.69 4.07 8.27
CA VAL A 162 10.87 3.07 8.95
C VAL A 162 10.15 3.69 10.15
N ARG A 163 10.82 4.62 10.86
CA ARG A 163 10.22 5.38 11.96
C ARG A 163 8.97 6.13 11.50
N ASP A 164 9.04 6.78 10.35
CA ASP A 164 7.95 7.62 9.84
C ASP A 164 6.78 6.77 9.35
N ILE A 165 7.04 5.67 8.61
CA ILE A 165 5.95 4.78 8.15
C ILE A 165 5.27 4.01 9.31
N VAL A 166 6.01 3.68 10.38
CA VAL A 166 5.43 3.03 11.57
C VAL A 166 4.61 4.03 12.38
N SER A 167 5.07 5.28 12.49
CA SER A 167 4.39 6.28 13.29
C SER A 167 3.29 7.03 12.55
N GLN A 168 3.32 7.13 11.23
CA GLN A 168 2.37 7.95 10.45
C GLN A 168 1.69 7.17 9.32
N HIS A 169 1.76 5.84 9.41
CA HIS A 169 1.14 4.89 8.50
C HIS A 169 1.64 5.05 7.06
N ILE A 170 1.32 4.07 6.22
CA ILE A 170 1.65 4.07 4.81
C ILE A 170 0.50 3.48 4.00
N SER A 171 0.34 3.92 2.76
CA SER A 171 -0.56 3.27 1.81
C SER A 171 0.18 2.79 0.57
N VAL A 172 -0.25 1.66 0.01
CA VAL A 172 0.19 1.14 -1.28
C VAL A 172 -1.02 1.02 -2.18
N ILE A 173 -1.12 1.91 -3.17
CA ILE A 173 -2.27 2.02 -4.07
C ILE A 173 -1.84 1.69 -5.49
N ALA A 174 -2.55 0.79 -6.16
CA ALA A 174 -2.12 0.28 -7.46
C ALA A 174 -3.27 -0.37 -8.24
N SER A 175 -3.35 -0.17 -9.56
CA SER A 175 -4.24 -0.99 -10.41
C SER A 175 -3.80 -2.47 -10.45
N THR A 176 -4.71 -3.35 -10.86
CA THR A 176 -4.43 -4.79 -11.01
C THR A 176 -3.21 -5.03 -11.91
N GLY A 177 -2.28 -5.86 -11.45
CA GLY A 177 -1.08 -6.22 -12.20
C GLY A 177 0.05 -5.18 -12.20
N ALA A 178 -0.13 -4.00 -11.58
CA ALA A 178 0.90 -2.96 -11.52
C ALA A 178 2.09 -3.31 -10.60
N GLY A 179 1.91 -4.27 -9.67
CA GLY A 179 2.95 -4.74 -8.76
C GLY A 179 2.68 -4.50 -7.27
N LYS A 180 1.43 -4.29 -6.87
CA LYS A 180 0.99 -4.01 -5.49
C LYS A 180 1.62 -4.95 -4.43
N SER A 181 1.34 -6.25 -4.52
CA SER A 181 1.80 -7.26 -3.55
C SER A 181 3.31 -7.49 -3.63
N TYR A 182 3.90 -7.26 -4.80
CA TYR A 182 5.35 -7.27 -4.98
C TYR A 182 6.03 -6.12 -4.21
N THR A 183 5.50 -4.90 -4.31
CA THR A 183 5.98 -3.72 -3.58
C THR A 183 5.80 -3.89 -2.06
N VAL A 184 4.68 -4.44 -1.62
CA VAL A 184 4.48 -4.81 -0.21
C VAL A 184 5.53 -5.84 0.23
N GLY A 185 5.82 -6.85 -0.60
CA GLY A 185 6.89 -7.81 -0.35
C GLY A 185 8.26 -7.14 -0.17
N VAL A 186 8.62 -6.18 -1.03
CA VAL A 186 9.85 -5.38 -0.90
C VAL A 186 9.88 -4.63 0.44
N LEU A 187 8.78 -3.98 0.82
CA LEU A 187 8.68 -3.26 2.10
C LEU A 187 8.86 -4.22 3.30
N VAL A 188 8.20 -5.38 3.27
CA VAL A 188 8.29 -6.38 4.35
C VAL A 188 9.69 -6.97 4.46
N GLU A 189 10.38 -7.18 3.34
CA GLU A 189 11.79 -7.58 3.34
C GLU A 189 12.65 -6.57 4.10
N GLU A 190 12.51 -5.27 3.79
CA GLU A 190 13.26 -4.22 4.49
C GLU A 190 12.94 -4.18 5.99
N LEU A 191 11.67 -4.33 6.37
CA LEU A 191 11.25 -4.34 7.77
C LEU A 191 11.85 -5.51 8.57
N LEU A 192 12.14 -6.64 7.92
CA LEU A 192 12.75 -7.83 8.54
C LEU A 192 14.27 -7.91 8.37
N LYS A 193 14.92 -6.89 7.81
CA LYS A 193 16.38 -6.83 7.78
C LYS A 193 16.94 -6.78 9.21
N PRO A 194 18.20 -7.25 9.44
CA PRO A 194 18.80 -7.32 10.77
C PRO A 194 18.88 -5.98 11.51
N TYR A 195 18.87 -4.85 10.81
CA TYR A 195 18.92 -3.51 11.42
C TYR A 195 17.54 -2.91 11.75
N ASN A 196 16.44 -3.59 11.39
CA ASN A 196 15.06 -3.17 11.66
C ASN A 196 14.31 -4.15 12.57
N MET A 197 14.41 -5.46 12.30
CA MET A 197 13.79 -6.54 13.08
C MET A 197 12.31 -6.28 13.47
N ALA A 198 11.51 -5.69 12.58
CA ALA A 198 10.15 -5.29 12.93
C ALA A 198 9.22 -6.50 13.18
N PRO A 199 8.31 -6.43 14.18
CA PRO A 199 7.17 -7.33 14.28
C PRO A 199 6.12 -6.97 13.23
N VAL A 200 5.94 -7.82 12.21
CA VAL A 200 5.04 -7.57 11.08
C VAL A 200 3.92 -8.58 11.05
N LEU A 201 2.68 -8.13 10.87
CA LEU A 201 1.55 -8.99 10.52
C LEU A 201 0.94 -8.56 9.19
N ILE A 202 0.71 -9.52 8.29
CA ILE A 202 -0.06 -9.31 7.07
C ILE A 202 -1.41 -9.99 7.23
N PHE A 203 -2.49 -9.22 7.10
CA PHE A 203 -3.84 -9.73 6.97
C PHE A 203 -4.13 -9.95 5.48
N ASP A 204 -4.23 -11.22 5.06
CA ASP A 204 -4.20 -11.64 3.66
C ASP A 204 -5.50 -12.37 3.24
N PRO A 205 -6.46 -11.66 2.63
CA PRO A 205 -7.69 -12.22 2.06
C PRO A 205 -7.51 -13.14 0.86
N HIS A 206 -6.36 -13.09 0.18
CA HIS A 206 -6.15 -13.77 -1.11
C HIS A 206 -5.04 -14.83 -1.07
N GLY A 207 -4.26 -14.91 0.01
CA GLY A 207 -3.23 -15.92 0.20
C GLY A 207 -1.98 -15.71 -0.68
N GLU A 208 -1.70 -14.46 -1.06
CA GLU A 208 -0.65 -14.08 -2.02
C GLU A 208 0.76 -14.11 -1.40
N TYR A 209 0.90 -13.95 -0.08
CA TYR A 209 2.20 -13.66 0.56
C TYR A 209 3.00 -14.89 0.98
N SER A 210 2.52 -16.11 0.73
CA SER A 210 3.19 -17.34 1.20
C SER A 210 4.66 -17.49 0.76
N SER A 211 5.08 -16.85 -0.35
CA SER A 211 6.47 -16.87 -0.79
C SER A 211 7.44 -16.08 0.10
N LEU A 212 6.94 -15.17 0.95
CA LEU A 212 7.78 -14.50 1.96
C LEU A 212 8.33 -15.48 3.02
N GLY A 213 7.85 -16.74 3.05
CA GLY A 213 8.47 -17.81 3.86
C GLY A 213 9.97 -18.00 3.60
N GLU A 214 10.45 -17.68 2.40
CA GLU A 214 11.86 -17.76 2.01
C GLU A 214 12.79 -16.87 2.85
N ILE A 215 12.26 -15.80 3.48
CA ILE A 215 13.03 -14.85 4.32
C ILE A 215 13.79 -15.59 5.42
N SER A 216 13.20 -16.62 6.04
CA SER A 216 13.79 -17.33 7.19
C SER A 216 15.10 -18.05 6.86
N ASN A 217 15.33 -18.34 5.58
CA ASN A 217 16.46 -19.15 5.09
C ASN A 217 17.37 -18.40 4.12
N ASN A 218 17.12 -17.11 3.88
CA ASN A 218 17.88 -16.33 2.93
C ASN A 218 19.01 -15.56 3.65
N ALA A 219 20.24 -15.68 3.14
CA ALA A 219 21.45 -15.10 3.72
C ALA A 219 21.38 -13.56 3.87
N GLU A 220 20.58 -12.89 3.04
CA GLU A 220 20.34 -11.44 3.11
C GLU A 220 19.67 -10.97 4.42
N PHE A 221 19.03 -11.87 5.16
CA PHE A 221 18.31 -11.55 6.38
C PHE A 221 18.91 -12.21 7.63
N VAL A 222 19.89 -13.10 7.47
CA VAL A 222 20.43 -13.91 8.56
C VAL A 222 21.83 -13.41 8.93
N THR A 223 22.02 -13.14 10.21
CA THR A 223 23.34 -12.88 10.81
C THR A 223 23.62 -13.93 11.90
N PRO A 224 24.84 -14.02 12.45
CA PRO A 224 25.13 -14.94 13.56
C PRO A 224 24.23 -14.72 14.79
N THR A 225 23.68 -13.53 14.97
CA THR A 225 22.86 -13.14 16.14
C THR A 225 21.37 -12.97 15.83
N TYR A 226 20.99 -13.00 14.55
CA TYR A 226 19.61 -12.73 14.12
C TYR A 226 19.17 -13.67 12.99
N ARG A 227 18.00 -14.27 13.17
CA ARG A 227 17.28 -15.00 12.12
C ARG A 227 15.80 -14.61 12.17
N PRO A 228 15.24 -14.06 11.08
CA PRO A 228 13.82 -13.74 11.03
C PRO A 228 12.98 -15.02 11.10
N LYS A 229 11.79 -14.90 11.67
CA LYS A 229 10.81 -15.99 11.72
C LYS A 229 9.63 -15.67 10.82
N VAL A 230 9.17 -16.62 10.03
CA VAL A 230 7.94 -16.47 9.25
C VAL A 230 6.91 -17.49 9.73
N ARG A 231 5.76 -17.00 10.19
CA ARG A 231 4.61 -17.78 10.64
C ARG A 231 3.47 -17.61 9.66
N ILE A 232 2.90 -18.70 9.17
CA ILE A 232 1.68 -18.67 8.34
C ILE A 232 0.54 -19.24 9.17
N VAL A 233 -0.48 -18.43 9.42
CA VAL A 233 -1.70 -18.83 10.12
C VAL A 233 -2.75 -19.13 9.06
N LYS A 234 -3.25 -20.37 9.02
CA LYS A 234 -4.26 -20.80 8.05
C LYS A 234 -5.68 -20.59 8.58
N PRO A 235 -6.70 -20.50 7.72
CA PRO A 235 -8.09 -20.28 8.14
C PRO A 235 -8.58 -21.20 9.26
N LYS A 236 -8.22 -22.49 9.20
CA LYS A 236 -8.59 -23.51 10.21
C LYS A 236 -8.00 -23.27 11.60
N ASP A 237 -6.87 -22.58 11.68
CA ASP A 237 -6.11 -22.33 12.89
C ASP A 237 -6.49 -20.98 13.53
N ILE A 238 -7.34 -20.18 12.85
CA ILE A 238 -7.87 -18.93 13.39
C ILE A 238 -9.00 -19.25 14.36
N LYS A 239 -8.81 -18.89 15.63
CA LYS A 239 -9.82 -19.02 16.69
C LYS A 239 -10.18 -17.66 17.25
N ILE A 240 -11.47 -17.41 17.35
CA ILE A 240 -12.07 -16.25 17.99
C ILE A 240 -12.70 -16.71 19.29
N ARG A 241 -12.25 -16.14 20.41
CA ARG A 241 -12.89 -16.40 21.69
C ARG A 241 -14.24 -15.72 21.73
N VAL A 242 -15.27 -16.46 22.12
CA VAL A 242 -16.66 -15.97 22.18
C VAL A 242 -16.79 -14.77 23.12
N SER A 243 -16.03 -14.74 24.22
CA SER A 243 -16.02 -13.60 25.15
C SER A 243 -15.36 -12.32 24.62
N ASP A 244 -14.62 -12.40 23.50
CA ASP A 244 -13.97 -11.22 22.88
C ASP A 244 -14.93 -10.49 21.91
N LEU A 245 -16.10 -11.08 21.65
CA LEU A 245 -17.15 -10.51 20.81
C LEU A 245 -17.94 -9.45 21.59
N HIS A 246 -18.19 -8.30 20.95
CA HIS A 246 -19.19 -7.35 21.42
C HIS A 246 -20.58 -7.81 21.03
N VAL A 247 -21.60 -7.29 21.72
CA VAL A 247 -23.01 -7.60 21.42
C VAL A 247 -23.39 -7.32 19.96
N SER A 248 -22.79 -6.28 19.37
CA SER A 248 -22.95 -5.94 17.96
C SER A 248 -22.37 -7.00 17.02
N ASP A 249 -21.27 -7.65 17.41
CA ASP A 249 -20.66 -8.72 16.61
C ASP A 249 -21.55 -9.96 16.63
N PHE A 250 -22.06 -10.34 17.81
CA PHE A 250 -23.03 -11.43 17.93
C PHE A 250 -24.27 -11.19 17.07
N ILE A 251 -24.87 -10.00 17.17
CA ILE A 251 -26.02 -9.64 16.34
C ILE A 251 -25.65 -9.75 14.86
N SER A 252 -24.47 -9.28 14.45
CA SER A 252 -24.02 -9.35 13.06
C SER A 252 -23.82 -10.78 12.55
N ILE A 253 -23.38 -11.70 13.41
CA ILE A 253 -23.21 -13.12 13.05
C ILE A 253 -24.59 -13.78 12.94
N MET A 254 -25.47 -13.50 13.90
CA MET A 254 -26.78 -14.15 14.01
C MET A 254 -27.78 -13.63 12.98
N ASP A 255 -27.80 -12.33 12.72
CA ASP A 255 -28.77 -11.67 11.85
C ASP A 255 -28.52 -12.03 10.38
N ASP A 256 -29.47 -12.76 9.79
CA ASP A 256 -29.59 -13.08 8.37
C ASP A 256 -30.52 -12.11 7.63
N GLY A 257 -30.80 -10.95 8.22
CA GLY A 257 -31.74 -9.96 7.71
C GLY A 257 -33.16 -10.14 8.24
N THR A 258 -33.42 -11.17 9.04
CA THR A 258 -34.76 -11.51 9.54
C THR A 258 -34.89 -11.39 11.07
N MET A 259 -33.83 -10.98 11.76
CA MET A 259 -33.84 -10.87 13.22
C MET A 259 -34.59 -9.60 13.67
N SER A 260 -35.73 -9.78 14.33
CA SER A 260 -36.59 -8.67 14.77
C SER A 260 -35.96 -7.82 15.89
N ASP A 261 -36.42 -6.58 16.06
CA ASP A 261 -35.95 -5.71 17.16
C ASP A 261 -36.20 -6.30 18.54
N LYS A 262 -37.29 -7.06 18.69
CA LYS A 262 -37.58 -7.82 19.91
C LYS A 262 -36.49 -8.86 20.19
N MET A 263 -36.09 -9.64 19.17
CA MET A 263 -34.98 -10.60 19.29
C MET A 263 -33.67 -9.91 19.65
N LYS A 264 -33.34 -8.79 18.99
CA LYS A 264 -32.13 -8.00 19.25
C LYS A 264 -32.11 -7.46 20.68
N THR A 265 -33.24 -7.00 21.17
CA THR A 265 -33.37 -6.46 22.53
C THR A 265 -33.23 -7.56 23.58
N LEU A 266 -33.92 -8.69 23.43
CA LEU A 266 -33.78 -9.82 24.35
C LEU A 266 -32.35 -10.36 24.40
N PHE A 267 -31.71 -10.52 23.23
CA PHE A 267 -30.33 -10.96 23.18
C PHE A 267 -29.37 -9.96 23.85
N ARG A 268 -29.56 -8.66 23.64
CA ARG A 268 -28.79 -7.62 24.34
C ARG A 268 -28.95 -7.74 25.86
N SER A 269 -30.17 -7.91 26.34
CA SER A 269 -30.45 -8.09 27.77
C SER A 269 -29.73 -9.31 28.34
N ALA A 270 -29.80 -10.47 27.68
CA ALA A 270 -29.09 -11.68 28.10
C ALA A 270 -27.57 -11.48 28.12
N TYR A 271 -27.00 -10.90 27.06
CA TYR A 271 -25.57 -10.62 26.98
C TYR A 271 -25.10 -9.65 28.08
N HIS A 272 -25.85 -8.58 28.35
CA HIS A 272 -25.50 -7.60 29.38
C HIS A 272 -25.67 -8.18 30.79
N SER A 273 -26.71 -8.99 31.03
CA SER A 273 -26.89 -9.76 32.27
C SER A 273 -25.66 -10.63 32.55
N LEU A 274 -25.27 -11.44 31.56
CA LEU A 274 -24.09 -12.30 31.67
C LEU A 274 -22.81 -11.51 31.94
N LYS A 275 -22.59 -10.41 31.21
CA LYS A 275 -21.36 -9.61 31.33
C LYS A 275 -21.26 -8.87 32.66
N ASN A 276 -22.38 -8.53 33.28
CA ASN A 276 -22.43 -7.89 34.60
C ASN A 276 -22.27 -8.91 35.74
N ASN A 277 -22.78 -10.14 35.56
CA ASN A 277 -22.78 -11.19 36.57
C ASN A 277 -21.53 -12.10 36.53
N SER A 278 -20.91 -12.26 35.36
CA SER A 278 -19.75 -13.14 35.15
C SER A 278 -18.41 -12.42 35.30
N LYS A 279 -17.35 -13.19 35.56
CA LYS A 279 -15.96 -12.74 35.36
C LYS A 279 -15.77 -12.37 33.88
N LYS A 280 -14.68 -11.67 33.54
CA LYS A 280 -14.39 -11.17 32.16
C LYS A 280 -14.44 -12.22 31.03
N GLN A 281 -14.57 -13.51 31.33
CA GLN A 281 -14.64 -14.62 30.38
C GLN A 281 -15.91 -15.43 30.61
N PHE A 282 -16.59 -15.81 29.53
CA PHE A 282 -17.78 -16.65 29.54
C PHE A 282 -17.79 -17.57 28.31
N THR A 283 -18.56 -18.65 28.40
CA THR A 283 -18.70 -19.67 27.35
C THR A 283 -20.02 -19.51 26.58
N ARG A 284 -20.11 -20.16 25.40
CA ARG A 284 -21.36 -20.26 24.62
C ARG A 284 -22.51 -20.85 25.44
N ASN A 285 -22.23 -21.84 26.29
CA ASN A 285 -23.25 -22.50 27.10
C ASN A 285 -23.82 -21.55 28.17
N GLU A 286 -22.98 -20.76 28.83
CA GLU A 286 -23.43 -19.76 29.81
C GLU A 286 -24.28 -18.66 29.15
N LEU A 287 -23.86 -18.19 27.96
CA LEU A 287 -24.67 -17.22 27.21
C LEU A 287 -26.00 -17.81 26.75
N LYS A 288 -26.02 -19.08 26.34
CA LYS A 288 -27.26 -19.78 26.00
C LYS A 288 -28.19 -19.93 27.21
N GLN A 289 -27.64 -20.22 28.39
CA GLN A 289 -28.43 -20.29 29.63
C GLN A 289 -29.05 -18.94 29.98
N GLU A 290 -28.31 -17.84 29.88
CA GLU A 290 -28.85 -16.49 30.11
C GLU A 290 -29.96 -16.10 29.13
N ILE A 291 -29.88 -16.57 27.87
CA ILE A 291 -30.96 -16.41 26.89
C ILE A 291 -32.20 -17.21 27.32
N GLU A 292 -32.02 -18.46 27.77
CA GLU A 292 -33.12 -19.32 28.23
C GLU A 292 -33.79 -18.81 29.52
N LEU A 293 -33.06 -18.12 30.40
CA LEU A 293 -33.64 -17.49 31.60
C LEU A 293 -34.67 -16.40 31.26
N LEU A 294 -34.61 -15.81 30.07
CA LEU A 294 -35.59 -14.82 29.59
C LEU A 294 -36.84 -15.47 28.99
N ARG A 295 -36.92 -16.81 28.94
CA ARG A 295 -38.07 -17.53 28.36
C ARG A 295 -39.30 -17.38 29.26
N ASP A 296 -40.38 -16.87 28.67
CA ASP A 296 -41.71 -16.81 29.25
C ASP A 296 -42.78 -17.12 28.18
N LYS A 297 -44.07 -17.18 28.58
CA LYS A 297 -45.19 -17.47 27.68
C LYS A 297 -45.33 -16.47 26.51
N ASN A 298 -44.82 -15.25 26.64
CA ASN A 298 -44.93 -14.18 25.64
C ASN A 298 -43.73 -14.13 24.68
N ASN A 299 -42.63 -14.79 25.04
CA ASN A 299 -41.33 -14.69 24.35
C ASN A 299 -40.80 -16.04 23.82
N GLU A 300 -41.50 -17.15 24.05
CA GLU A 300 -41.07 -18.50 23.67
C GLU A 300 -40.59 -18.63 22.21
N SER A 301 -41.43 -18.27 21.24
CA SER A 301 -41.05 -18.31 19.81
C SER A 301 -39.90 -17.36 19.46
N THR A 302 -39.74 -16.28 20.23
CA THR A 302 -38.64 -15.32 20.05
C THR A 302 -37.32 -15.91 20.55
N ILE A 303 -37.33 -16.59 21.70
CA ILE A 303 -36.18 -17.30 22.26
C ILE A 303 -35.77 -18.48 21.36
N GLU A 304 -36.72 -19.23 20.82
CA GLU A 304 -36.44 -20.27 19.83
C GLU A 304 -35.77 -19.71 18.58
N GLY A 305 -36.27 -18.58 18.07
CA GLY A 305 -35.65 -17.87 16.95
C GLY A 305 -34.23 -17.39 17.23
N ILE A 306 -33.93 -16.96 18.46
CA ILE A 306 -32.56 -16.60 18.88
C ILE A 306 -31.69 -17.86 18.94
N ASN A 307 -32.15 -18.94 19.57
CA ASN A 307 -31.40 -20.19 19.70
C ASN A 307 -31.06 -20.83 18.35
N TRP A 308 -31.99 -20.80 17.40
CA TRP A 308 -31.74 -21.26 16.05
C TRP A 308 -30.58 -20.49 15.40
N ARG A 309 -30.56 -19.15 15.53
CA ARG A 309 -29.46 -18.30 15.02
C ARG A 309 -28.17 -18.47 15.81
N PHE A 310 -28.26 -18.77 17.10
CA PHE A 310 -27.11 -19.08 17.96
C PHE A 310 -26.32 -20.29 17.43
N GLY A 311 -26.96 -21.16 16.64
CA GLY A 311 -26.32 -22.23 15.87
C GLY A 311 -25.08 -21.78 15.08
N LYS A 312 -25.07 -20.54 14.56
CA LYS A 312 -23.93 -19.98 13.81
C LYS A 312 -22.65 -19.83 14.63
N LEU A 313 -22.76 -19.72 15.96
CA LEU A 313 -21.62 -19.62 16.89
C LEU A 313 -20.92 -20.98 17.14
N TYR A 314 -21.45 -22.07 16.58
CA TYR A 314 -20.77 -23.37 16.56
C TYR A 314 -19.87 -23.55 15.33
N ALA A 315 -19.75 -22.53 14.47
CA ALA A 315 -18.77 -22.55 13.39
C ALA A 315 -17.34 -22.76 13.96
N PRO A 316 -16.46 -23.54 13.28
CA PRO A 316 -15.15 -23.92 13.81
C PRO A 316 -14.20 -22.76 14.17
N ILE A 317 -14.51 -21.55 13.70
CA ILE A 317 -13.76 -20.33 14.00
C ILE A 317 -14.00 -19.83 15.42
N PHE A 318 -15.14 -20.14 16.04
CA PHE A 318 -15.48 -19.71 17.40
C PHE A 318 -15.08 -20.76 18.43
N ASP A 319 -14.40 -20.30 19.48
CA ASP A 319 -13.92 -21.11 20.58
C ASP A 319 -14.30 -20.45 21.92
N ASP A 320 -14.47 -21.23 22.98
CA ASP A 320 -14.83 -20.69 24.29
C ASP A 320 -13.60 -20.19 25.07
N PHE A 321 -12.40 -20.69 24.73
CA PHE A 321 -11.18 -20.45 25.49
C PHE A 321 -10.02 -19.93 24.63
N GLN A 322 -9.90 -20.40 23.38
CA GLN A 322 -8.83 -19.98 22.48
C GLN A 322 -9.17 -18.67 21.79
N THR A 323 -8.16 -17.82 21.66
CA THR A 323 -8.28 -16.53 20.96
C THR A 323 -7.04 -16.30 20.08
N ILE A 324 -7.06 -15.21 19.31
CA ILE A 324 -5.92 -14.71 18.53
C ILE A 324 -4.75 -14.37 19.48
N PRO A 325 -3.66 -15.14 19.52
CA PRO A 325 -2.62 -14.93 20.52
C PRO A 325 -1.65 -13.83 20.04
N LEU A 326 -1.94 -12.56 20.37
CA LEU A 326 -1.21 -11.39 19.85
C LEU A 326 0.29 -11.45 20.13
N ALA A 327 0.71 -11.83 21.34
CA ALA A 327 2.11 -12.00 21.72
C ALA A 327 2.85 -13.05 20.86
N ASP A 328 2.09 -13.96 20.26
CA ASP A 328 2.56 -15.05 19.43
C ASP A 328 2.59 -14.69 17.94
N TYR A 329 1.78 -13.71 17.55
CA TYR A 329 1.64 -13.19 16.20
C TYR A 329 2.55 -11.98 15.95
N PHE A 330 2.88 -11.22 16.99
CA PHE A 330 3.84 -10.13 16.93
C PHE A 330 5.04 -10.48 17.80
N LYS A 331 6.18 -10.78 17.17
CA LYS A 331 7.49 -10.96 17.83
C LYS A 331 8.53 -10.16 17.06
N VAL A 332 9.53 -9.63 17.76
CA VAL A 332 10.65 -8.92 17.13
C VAL A 332 11.32 -9.84 16.09
N GLY A 333 11.47 -9.32 14.88
CA GLY A 333 11.98 -10.05 13.72
C GLY A 333 11.07 -11.15 13.18
N GLN A 334 9.77 -11.13 13.51
CA GLN A 334 8.80 -12.09 13.00
C GLN A 334 7.83 -11.46 12.01
N LEU A 335 7.61 -12.16 10.91
CA LEU A 335 6.50 -11.96 10.00
C LEU A 335 5.42 -13.01 10.28
N THR A 336 4.20 -12.54 10.57
CA THR A 336 3.01 -13.40 10.63
C THR A 336 2.12 -13.10 9.44
N ILE A 337 1.85 -14.11 8.61
CA ILE A 337 0.90 -14.02 7.50
C ILE A 337 -0.39 -14.69 7.96
N MET A 338 -1.42 -13.88 8.20
CA MET A 338 -2.76 -14.35 8.53
C MET A 338 -3.53 -14.55 7.22
N ASP A 339 -3.51 -15.78 6.74
CA ASP A 339 -4.23 -16.22 5.55
C ASP A 339 -5.71 -16.46 5.93
N VAL A 340 -6.58 -15.56 5.47
CA VAL A 340 -8.04 -15.67 5.62
C VAL A 340 -8.70 -15.96 4.28
N SER A 341 -7.94 -16.44 3.29
CA SER A 341 -8.49 -16.84 1.99
C SER A 341 -9.52 -17.96 2.16
N GLY A 342 -10.59 -17.89 1.36
CA GLY A 342 -11.72 -18.83 1.44
C GLY A 342 -12.70 -18.58 2.59
N ILE A 343 -12.43 -17.63 3.49
CA ILE A 343 -13.41 -17.15 4.48
C ILE A 343 -14.32 -16.10 3.83
N GLU A 344 -15.62 -16.14 4.12
CA GLU A 344 -16.59 -15.13 3.66
C GLU A 344 -16.20 -13.72 4.15
N GLU A 345 -16.45 -12.70 3.33
CA GLU A 345 -16.08 -11.30 3.62
C GLU A 345 -16.55 -10.80 4.99
N THR A 346 -17.80 -11.09 5.36
CA THR A 346 -18.38 -10.70 6.65
C THR A 346 -17.54 -11.23 7.82
N PHE A 347 -17.08 -12.48 7.72
CA PHE A 347 -16.22 -13.10 8.72
C PHE A 347 -14.79 -12.58 8.65
N GLN A 348 -14.25 -12.27 7.46
CA GLN A 348 -12.95 -11.60 7.33
C GLN A 348 -12.96 -10.24 8.05
N GLN A 349 -13.99 -9.42 7.85
CA GLN A 349 -14.17 -8.14 8.54
C GLN A 349 -14.31 -8.31 10.06
N LEU A 350 -15.01 -9.35 10.51
CA LEU A 350 -15.14 -9.68 11.92
C LEU A 350 -13.79 -10.04 12.55
N ILE A 351 -13.03 -10.96 11.93
CA ILE A 351 -11.68 -11.35 12.39
C ILE A 351 -10.79 -10.11 12.47
N ALA A 352 -10.78 -9.28 11.42
CA ALA A 352 -10.01 -8.04 11.38
C ALA A 352 -10.45 -7.10 12.52
N SER A 353 -11.75 -6.88 12.71
CA SER A 353 -12.26 -6.00 13.78
C SER A 353 -11.81 -6.45 15.17
N ILE A 354 -11.92 -7.75 15.47
CA ILE A 354 -11.50 -8.31 16.76
C ILE A 354 -9.98 -8.18 16.94
N MET A 355 -9.20 -8.52 15.91
CA MET A 355 -7.74 -8.42 15.94
C MET A 355 -7.30 -6.98 16.18
N LEU A 356 -7.87 -6.02 15.43
CA LEU A 356 -7.59 -4.59 15.57
C LEU A 356 -7.95 -4.06 16.96
N ARG A 357 -9.14 -4.40 17.49
CA ARG A 357 -9.56 -3.96 18.83
C ARG A 357 -8.62 -4.48 19.92
N ARG A 358 -8.24 -5.76 19.82
CA ARG A 358 -7.31 -6.37 20.78
C ARG A 358 -5.90 -5.81 20.64
N LEU A 359 -5.43 -5.55 19.42
CA LEU A 359 -4.13 -4.95 19.18
C LEU A 359 -4.05 -3.54 19.77
N PHE A 360 -5.10 -2.74 19.55
CA PHE A 360 -5.21 -1.39 20.09
C PHE A 360 -5.23 -1.41 21.63
N ASP A 361 -6.10 -2.21 22.25
CA ASP A 361 -6.14 -2.37 23.72
C ASP A 361 -4.79 -2.83 24.29
N ALA A 362 -4.13 -3.78 23.63
CA ALA A 362 -2.84 -4.31 24.08
C ALA A 362 -1.74 -3.24 24.08
N ARG A 363 -1.60 -2.49 22.97
CA ARG A 363 -0.58 -1.45 22.84
C ARG A 363 -0.90 -0.21 23.67
N GLU A 364 -2.14 0.28 23.63
CA GLU A 364 -2.58 1.39 24.48
C GLU A 364 -2.43 1.05 25.96
N GLY A 365 -2.79 -0.17 26.36
CA GLY A 365 -2.66 -0.63 27.74
C GLY A 365 -1.21 -0.81 28.17
N THR A 366 -0.34 -1.28 27.28
CA THR A 366 1.10 -1.43 27.56
C THR A 366 1.78 -0.07 27.72
N GLU A 367 1.58 0.86 26.77
CA GLU A 367 2.19 2.20 26.83
C GLU A 367 1.70 3.04 28.02
N ASN A 368 0.44 2.86 28.41
CA ASN A 368 -0.12 3.52 29.60
C ASN A 368 0.13 2.75 30.90
N ASN A 369 1.04 1.76 30.91
CA ASN A 369 1.39 0.94 32.08
C ASN A 369 0.21 0.19 32.74
N ARG A 370 -0.90 -0.03 32.01
CA ARG A 370 -2.03 -0.86 32.45
C ARG A 370 -1.71 -2.35 32.33
N TYR A 371 -0.87 -2.73 31.36
CA TYR A 371 -0.45 -4.10 31.11
C TYR A 371 1.07 -4.24 31.24
N ASN A 372 1.49 -5.37 31.79
CA ASN A 372 2.89 -5.76 32.01
C ASN A 372 3.05 -7.25 31.67
N GLU A 373 4.24 -7.81 31.86
CA GLU A 373 4.55 -9.21 31.52
C GLU A 373 3.60 -10.26 32.12
N SER A 374 2.91 -9.97 33.23
CA SER A 374 1.93 -10.91 33.80
C SER A 374 0.64 -11.02 32.98
N HIS A 375 0.40 -10.07 32.06
CA HIS A 375 -0.77 -10.00 31.20
C HIS A 375 -0.49 -10.60 29.82
N VAL A 376 -0.15 -11.90 29.77
CA VAL A 376 0.34 -12.59 28.55
C VAL A 376 -0.51 -12.34 27.29
N ASP A 377 -1.84 -12.28 27.42
CA ASP A 377 -2.78 -12.08 26.29
C ASP A 377 -2.97 -10.62 25.84
N LYS A 378 -2.41 -9.65 26.59
CA LYS A 378 -2.65 -8.21 26.43
C LYS A 378 -1.40 -7.35 26.47
N PHE A 379 -0.27 -7.89 26.91
CA PHE A 379 0.99 -7.15 26.96
C PHE A 379 1.74 -7.27 25.64
N LEU A 380 2.08 -6.14 25.05
CA LEU A 380 2.83 -6.06 23.81
C LEU A 380 3.85 -4.92 23.93
N PRO A 381 5.11 -5.22 24.32
CA PRO A 381 6.07 -4.19 24.76
C PRO A 381 6.75 -3.40 23.64
N TYR A 382 6.48 -3.73 22.38
CA TYR A 382 7.15 -3.13 21.23
C TYR A 382 6.14 -2.60 20.20
N PRO A 383 6.55 -1.60 19.40
CA PRO A 383 5.82 -1.19 18.22
C PRO A 383 5.61 -2.34 17.25
N VAL A 384 4.53 -2.28 16.48
CA VAL A 384 4.14 -3.31 15.53
C VAL A 384 3.77 -2.70 14.20
N PHE A 385 3.87 -3.50 13.14
CA PHE A 385 3.48 -3.09 11.80
C PHE A 385 2.43 -4.04 11.23
N LEU A 386 1.27 -3.51 10.89
CA LEU A 386 0.15 -4.27 10.35
C LEU A 386 -0.08 -3.91 8.87
N VAL A 387 -0.06 -4.90 7.99
CA VAL A 387 -0.45 -4.75 6.59
C VAL A 387 -1.88 -5.25 6.42
N ILE A 388 -2.77 -4.41 5.89
CA ILE A 388 -4.16 -4.78 5.56
C ILE A 388 -4.29 -4.81 4.05
N GLU A 389 -4.31 -6.02 3.50
CA GLU A 389 -4.55 -6.26 2.07
C GLU A 389 -6.03 -6.11 1.72
N GLU A 390 -6.33 -5.66 0.49
CA GLU A 390 -7.64 -5.16 0.07
C GLU A 390 -8.36 -4.28 1.12
N ALA A 391 -7.67 -3.25 1.61
CA ALA A 391 -8.13 -2.34 2.65
C ALA A 391 -9.55 -1.76 2.42
N HIS A 392 -9.97 -1.60 1.15
CA HIS A 392 -11.31 -1.13 0.80
C HIS A 392 -12.43 -2.07 1.28
N ARG A 393 -12.15 -3.35 1.56
CA ARG A 393 -13.10 -4.30 2.16
C ARG A 393 -13.28 -4.09 3.66
N PHE A 394 -12.29 -3.48 4.32
CA PHE A 394 -12.25 -3.28 5.78
C PHE A 394 -12.60 -1.86 6.21
N ALA A 395 -12.37 -0.88 5.35
CA ALA A 395 -12.80 0.51 5.51
C ALA A 395 -13.39 1.05 4.18
N PRO A 396 -14.56 0.57 3.75
CA PRO A 396 -15.17 1.02 2.49
C PRO A 396 -15.61 2.49 2.59
N GLN A 397 -15.56 3.19 1.45
CA GLN A 397 -16.08 4.55 1.29
C GLN A 397 -17.58 4.60 1.56
N SER A 398 -18.34 3.62 1.03
CA SER A 398 -19.79 3.49 1.19
C SER A 398 -20.15 2.17 1.86
N GLY A 399 -21.13 2.18 2.76
CA GLY A 399 -21.56 1.02 3.53
C GLY A 399 -20.84 0.90 4.88
N GLU A 400 -21.26 -0.09 5.67
CA GLU A 400 -20.66 -0.35 6.98
C GLU A 400 -19.84 -1.63 6.95
N ALA A 401 -18.52 -1.51 7.14
CA ALA A 401 -17.67 -2.64 7.52
C ALA A 401 -17.41 -2.59 9.03
N LYS A 402 -17.50 -3.73 9.72
CA LYS A 402 -17.34 -3.81 11.18
C LYS A 402 -15.94 -3.44 11.67
N SER A 403 -14.94 -3.57 10.79
CA SER A 403 -13.56 -3.15 11.04
C SER A 403 -13.32 -1.66 10.85
N LYS A 404 -14.22 -0.94 10.16
CA LYS A 404 -13.99 0.46 9.73
C LYS A 404 -13.76 1.39 10.90
N SER A 405 -14.61 1.33 11.93
CA SER A 405 -14.53 2.23 13.09
C SER A 405 -13.22 2.07 13.84
N ILE A 406 -12.85 0.85 14.22
CA ILE A 406 -11.61 0.59 14.94
C ILE A 406 -10.37 0.85 14.08
N LEU A 407 -10.43 0.57 12.76
CA LEU A 407 -9.33 0.88 11.86
C LEU A 407 -9.10 2.40 11.79
N LYS A 408 -10.16 3.21 11.71
CA LYS A 408 -10.04 4.68 11.78
C LYS A 408 -9.43 5.14 13.09
N THR A 409 -9.85 4.58 14.23
CA THR A 409 -9.25 4.88 15.53
C THR A 409 -7.75 4.56 15.56
N ILE A 410 -7.34 3.41 15.01
CA ILE A 410 -5.92 3.05 14.94
C ILE A 410 -5.15 4.00 14.02
N LEU A 411 -5.71 4.39 12.87
CA LEU A 411 -5.06 5.32 11.95
C LEU A 411 -4.95 6.74 12.53
N SER A 412 -5.85 7.16 13.42
CA SER A 412 -5.79 8.49 14.05
C SER A 412 -4.97 8.51 15.35
N GLU A 413 -5.02 7.44 16.15
CA GLU A 413 -4.45 7.41 17.50
C GLU A 413 -3.32 6.39 17.67
N GLY A 414 -3.28 5.35 16.84
CA GLY A 414 -2.32 4.25 16.93
C GLY A 414 -0.86 4.69 16.85
N ARG A 415 -0.58 5.83 16.21
CA ARG A 415 0.73 6.51 16.25
C ARG A 415 1.28 6.64 17.66
N LYS A 416 0.46 7.07 18.62
CA LYS A 416 0.87 7.29 20.02
C LYS A 416 1.26 5.99 20.71
N PHE A 417 0.71 4.88 20.22
CA PHE A 417 0.88 3.55 20.79
C PHE A 417 1.78 2.66 19.94
N GLY A 418 2.51 3.20 18.95
CA GLY A 418 3.43 2.44 18.11
C GLY A 418 2.74 1.37 17.25
N ILE A 419 1.53 1.62 16.76
CA ILE A 419 0.86 0.74 15.78
C ILE A 419 1.01 1.37 14.40
N GLY A 420 1.94 0.85 13.60
CA GLY A 420 2.06 1.18 12.19
C GLY A 420 1.07 0.38 11.35
N VAL A 421 0.48 1.03 10.34
CA VAL A 421 -0.49 0.38 9.45
C VAL A 421 -0.09 0.66 8.00
N CYS A 422 -0.09 -0.37 7.18
CA CYS A 422 0.04 -0.31 5.74
C CYS A 422 -1.31 -0.67 5.10
N LEU A 423 -2.02 0.32 4.56
CA LEU A 423 -3.25 0.07 3.79
C LEU A 423 -2.90 -0.26 2.35
N VAL A 424 -3.36 -1.41 1.87
CA VAL A 424 -3.07 -1.87 0.51
C VAL A 424 -4.38 -2.02 -0.24
N SER A 425 -4.57 -1.29 -1.35
CA SER A 425 -5.83 -1.32 -2.11
C SER A 425 -5.64 -1.11 -3.60
N GLN A 426 -6.47 -1.79 -4.40
CA GLN A 426 -6.54 -1.56 -5.85
C GLN A 426 -7.52 -0.48 -6.27
N ARG A 427 -8.40 -0.06 -5.35
CA ARG A 427 -9.53 0.82 -5.61
C ARG A 427 -9.56 1.94 -4.56
N PRO A 428 -8.74 2.99 -4.72
CA PRO A 428 -8.72 4.09 -3.77
C PRO A 428 -10.07 4.80 -3.65
N SER A 429 -10.84 4.93 -4.74
CA SER A 429 -12.20 5.50 -4.69
C SER A 429 -13.20 4.71 -3.84
N LYS A 430 -12.95 3.41 -3.60
CA LYS A 430 -13.76 2.56 -2.73
C LYS A 430 -13.27 2.49 -1.30
N LEU A 431 -12.11 3.06 -1.00
CA LEU A 431 -11.56 3.16 0.36
C LEU A 431 -12.03 4.48 0.99
N ASP A 432 -12.35 4.43 2.27
CA ASP A 432 -12.70 5.59 3.07
C ASP A 432 -11.62 6.68 2.98
N ALA A 433 -12.02 7.87 2.52
CA ALA A 433 -11.12 8.99 2.27
C ALA A 433 -10.33 9.41 3.52
N ASP A 434 -10.98 9.42 4.70
CA ASP A 434 -10.30 9.75 5.96
C ASP A 434 -9.24 8.70 6.31
N SER A 435 -9.55 7.41 6.11
CA SER A 435 -8.61 6.32 6.36
C SER A 435 -7.37 6.43 5.45
N LEU A 436 -7.57 6.81 4.18
CA LEU A 436 -6.47 7.03 3.25
C LEU A 436 -5.66 8.29 3.57
N SER A 437 -6.31 9.38 3.99
CA SER A 437 -5.63 10.65 4.32
C SER A 437 -4.81 10.59 5.62
N GLN A 438 -5.13 9.66 6.53
CA GLN A 438 -4.27 9.36 7.68
C GLN A 438 -2.98 8.62 7.31
N CYS A 439 -2.88 8.05 6.11
CA CYS A 439 -1.65 7.43 5.60
C CYS A 439 -0.73 8.51 5.03
N MET A 440 0.15 9.04 5.88
CA MET A 440 0.99 10.20 5.55
C MET A 440 2.15 9.86 4.62
N THR A 441 2.45 8.58 4.39
CA THR A 441 3.33 8.12 3.31
C THR A 441 2.52 7.34 2.31
N GLN A 442 2.74 7.56 1.01
CA GLN A 442 2.02 6.86 -0.05
C GLN A 442 2.97 6.32 -1.10
N ILE A 443 2.76 5.06 -1.50
CA ILE A 443 3.37 4.45 -2.69
C ILE A 443 2.25 4.22 -3.69
N THR A 444 2.17 5.08 -4.69
CA THR A 444 1.11 5.06 -5.71
C THR A 444 1.68 4.56 -7.03
N MET A 445 1.24 3.37 -7.44
CA MET A 445 1.64 2.75 -8.71
C MET A 445 0.66 3.14 -9.83
N ARG A 446 0.81 2.52 -11.01
CA ARG A 446 -0.05 2.82 -12.17
C ARG A 446 -1.54 2.79 -11.82
N ILE A 447 -2.25 3.88 -12.12
CA ILE A 447 -3.70 4.02 -11.98
C ILE A 447 -4.27 4.73 -13.20
N VAL A 448 -5.17 4.04 -13.90
CA VAL A 448 -5.74 4.52 -15.17
C VAL A 448 -7.09 5.22 -14.96
N ASN A 449 -7.85 4.82 -13.93
CA ASN A 449 -9.18 5.35 -13.69
C ASN A 449 -9.13 6.82 -13.18
N PRO A 450 -9.79 7.79 -13.84
CA PRO A 450 -9.75 9.19 -13.44
C PRO A 450 -10.35 9.47 -12.05
N THR A 451 -11.42 8.75 -11.66
CA THR A 451 -12.03 8.89 -10.33
C THR A 451 -11.06 8.45 -9.24
N ASP A 452 -10.31 7.37 -9.46
CA ASP A 452 -9.26 6.92 -8.55
C ASP A 452 -8.10 7.92 -8.45
N GLN A 453 -7.69 8.53 -9.58
CA GLN A 453 -6.67 9.58 -9.59
C GLN A 453 -7.10 10.82 -8.81
N GLN A 454 -8.35 11.27 -9.00
CA GLN A 454 -8.90 12.41 -8.26
C GLN A 454 -8.94 12.14 -6.76
N GLN A 455 -9.33 10.94 -6.35
CA GLN A 455 -9.35 10.56 -4.94
C GLN A 455 -7.94 10.61 -4.33
N ILE A 456 -6.93 10.14 -5.06
CA ILE A 456 -5.54 10.24 -4.61
C ILE A 456 -5.11 11.71 -4.52
N ALA A 457 -5.46 12.53 -5.53
CA ALA A 457 -5.13 13.95 -5.57
C ALA A 457 -5.66 14.75 -4.37
N GLN A 458 -6.80 14.33 -3.82
CA GLN A 458 -7.39 14.91 -2.61
C GLN A 458 -6.68 14.45 -1.33
N SER A 459 -6.07 13.26 -1.33
CA SER A 459 -5.38 12.69 -0.17
C SER A 459 -3.90 13.05 -0.06
N VAL A 460 -3.26 13.52 -1.15
CA VAL A 460 -1.83 13.86 -1.16
C VAL A 460 -1.56 15.35 -0.99
N GLU A 461 -0.37 15.66 -0.47
CA GLU A 461 0.18 17.00 -0.41
C GLU A 461 0.31 17.65 -1.81
N SER A 462 0.26 18.98 -1.86
CA SER A 462 0.31 19.77 -3.10
C SER A 462 1.51 19.43 -3.99
N ALA A 463 2.69 19.21 -3.40
CA ALA A 463 3.93 18.86 -4.11
C ALA A 463 3.86 17.53 -4.88
N SER A 464 2.90 16.66 -4.54
CA SER A 464 2.66 15.39 -5.23
C SER A 464 1.70 15.52 -6.40
N ARG A 465 0.89 16.59 -6.47
CA ARG A 465 -0.17 16.74 -7.47
C ARG A 465 0.35 16.79 -8.91
N ASP A 466 1.52 17.40 -9.11
CA ASP A 466 2.17 17.45 -10.42
C ASP A 466 2.46 16.05 -10.98
N LEU A 467 2.82 15.11 -10.10
CA LEU A 467 3.15 13.74 -10.50
C LEU A 467 1.91 12.88 -10.76
N ILE A 468 0.72 13.28 -10.32
CA ILE A 468 -0.52 12.48 -10.49
C ILE A 468 -0.84 12.29 -11.96
N SER A 469 -0.52 13.29 -12.79
CA SER A 469 -0.68 13.23 -14.25
C SER A 469 0.12 12.09 -14.89
N GLU A 470 1.17 11.60 -14.21
CA GLU A 470 2.00 10.47 -14.67
C GLU A 470 1.45 9.10 -14.25
N LEU A 471 0.46 9.02 -13.36
CA LEU A 471 -0.09 7.73 -12.91
C LEU A 471 -0.54 6.79 -14.05
N PRO A 472 -1.12 7.26 -15.16
CA PRO A 472 -1.46 6.40 -16.29
C PRO A 472 -0.25 5.87 -17.06
N SER A 473 0.84 6.65 -17.13
CA SER A 473 2.03 6.37 -17.94
C SER A 473 3.00 5.40 -17.26
N LEU A 474 2.90 5.24 -15.93
CA LEU A 474 3.76 4.34 -15.14
C LEU A 474 3.74 2.89 -15.67
N ALA A 475 4.92 2.33 -15.89
CA ALA A 475 5.08 0.92 -16.19
C ALA A 475 4.93 0.03 -14.94
N LYS A 476 4.78 -1.28 -15.15
CA LYS A 476 4.78 -2.26 -14.04
C LYS A 476 6.08 -2.15 -13.23
N GLY A 477 5.95 -2.08 -11.90
CA GLY A 477 7.10 -1.89 -11.00
C GLY A 477 7.63 -0.46 -10.92
N GLN A 478 6.92 0.53 -11.48
CA GLN A 478 7.16 1.94 -11.22
C GLN A 478 6.09 2.50 -10.27
N ALA A 479 6.46 3.48 -9.46
CA ALA A 479 5.58 4.13 -8.49
C ALA A 479 5.97 5.59 -8.28
N ILE A 480 5.00 6.39 -7.87
CA ILE A 480 5.24 7.67 -7.18
C ILE A 480 5.31 7.36 -5.70
N ILE A 481 6.39 7.80 -5.05
CA ILE A 481 6.50 7.74 -3.60
C ILE A 481 6.43 9.18 -3.09
N SER A 482 5.58 9.41 -2.09
CA SER A 482 5.37 10.72 -1.49
C SER A 482 5.06 10.65 0.00
N GLY A 483 5.12 11.81 0.65
CA GLY A 483 4.75 11.98 2.04
C GLY A 483 5.93 11.93 3.00
N VAL A 484 5.63 11.79 4.28
CA VAL A 484 6.53 12.09 5.40
C VAL A 484 7.76 11.19 5.52
N ALA A 485 7.78 10.00 4.91
CA ALA A 485 8.95 9.12 4.98
C ALA A 485 10.10 9.50 4.03
N ILE A 486 9.90 10.49 3.15
CA ILE A 486 10.91 11.09 2.27
C ILE A 486 10.82 12.62 2.32
N ASN A 487 11.83 13.32 1.78
CA ASN A 487 11.87 14.78 1.81
C ASN A 487 11.11 15.44 0.66
N THR A 488 11.03 14.77 -0.49
CA THR A 488 10.27 15.28 -1.65
C THR A 488 9.74 14.12 -2.49
N PRO A 489 8.52 14.22 -3.06
CA PRO A 489 7.94 13.18 -3.90
C PRO A 489 8.86 12.78 -5.07
N ALA A 490 8.92 11.50 -5.42
CA ALA A 490 9.76 11.03 -6.52
C ALA A 490 9.08 9.93 -7.34
N LEU A 491 9.40 9.90 -8.64
CA LEU A 491 9.15 8.72 -9.48
C LEU A 491 10.23 7.69 -9.19
N VAL A 492 9.81 6.46 -8.90
CA VAL A 492 10.68 5.41 -8.40
C VAL A 492 10.47 4.13 -9.20
N LYS A 493 11.56 3.49 -9.59
CA LYS A 493 11.57 2.11 -10.06
C LYS A 493 11.78 1.21 -8.85
N ILE A 494 10.77 0.41 -8.51
CA ILE A 494 10.82 -0.53 -7.38
C ILE A 494 11.97 -1.53 -7.61
N ARG A 495 12.77 -1.78 -6.56
CA ARG A 495 13.91 -2.69 -6.65
C ARG A 495 13.47 -4.13 -6.92
N LYS A 496 14.45 -4.97 -7.25
CA LYS A 496 14.18 -6.41 -7.31
C LYS A 496 13.87 -6.94 -5.91
N ARG A 497 12.79 -7.71 -5.78
CA ARG A 497 12.42 -8.44 -4.57
C ARG A 497 13.41 -9.58 -4.35
N ILE A 498 13.83 -9.77 -3.11
CA ILE A 498 14.83 -10.79 -2.75
C ILE A 498 14.19 -12.18 -2.75
N THR A 499 12.98 -12.27 -2.20
CA THR A 499 12.14 -13.48 -2.22
C THR A 499 11.35 -13.63 -3.51
N SER A 500 10.96 -14.86 -3.82
CA SER A 500 10.25 -15.17 -5.05
C SER A 500 8.83 -14.59 -5.07
N ASP A 501 8.34 -14.26 -6.27
CA ASP A 501 6.96 -13.81 -6.51
C ASP A 501 6.22 -14.84 -7.37
N THR A 502 5.87 -15.97 -6.75
CA THR A 502 5.36 -17.18 -7.43
C THR A 502 3.84 -17.25 -7.53
N LYS A 503 3.08 -16.57 -6.67
CA LYS A 503 1.60 -16.66 -6.64
C LYS A 503 0.85 -15.43 -7.19
N GLY A 504 1.49 -14.27 -7.31
CA GLY A 504 0.86 -13.06 -7.86
C GLY A 504 0.78 -13.00 -9.38
N ARG A 505 1.26 -14.05 -10.09
CA ARG A 505 1.16 -14.12 -11.56
C ARG A 505 -0.10 -14.88 -11.95
N SER A 506 -0.85 -14.30 -12.90
CA SER A 506 -1.91 -15.03 -13.61
C SER A 506 -1.34 -16.36 -14.09
N LYS A 507 -2.05 -17.46 -13.79
CA LYS A 507 -1.69 -18.79 -14.28
C LYS A 507 -1.59 -18.74 -15.80
N ASP A 508 -0.50 -19.26 -16.35
CA ASP A 508 -0.37 -19.46 -17.80
C ASP A 508 -1.27 -20.64 -18.19
N ALA A 509 -2.56 -20.32 -18.40
CA ALA A 509 -3.58 -21.31 -18.66
C ALA A 509 -3.23 -22.16 -19.90
N PRO A 510 -2.78 -21.60 -21.04
CA PRO A 510 -2.32 -22.40 -22.18
C PRO A 510 -1.22 -23.40 -21.82
N SER A 511 -0.17 -23.00 -21.09
CA SER A 511 0.91 -23.91 -20.70
C SER A 511 0.41 -25.01 -19.74
N ILE A 512 -0.48 -24.67 -18.82
CA ILE A 512 -1.08 -25.63 -17.89
C ILE A 512 -1.99 -26.61 -18.65
N TRP A 513 -2.87 -26.12 -19.53
CA TRP A 513 -3.72 -26.98 -20.36
C TRP A 513 -2.91 -27.93 -21.24
N ALA A 514 -1.82 -27.44 -21.83
CA ALA A 514 -0.91 -28.28 -22.62
C ALA A 514 -0.24 -29.37 -21.77
N ALA A 515 0.08 -29.09 -20.50
CA ALA A 515 0.62 -30.07 -19.56
C ALA A 515 -0.44 -31.09 -19.10
N GLU A 516 -1.64 -30.64 -18.75
CA GLU A 516 -2.74 -31.48 -18.26
C GLU A 516 -3.40 -32.34 -19.35
N ARG A 517 -3.35 -31.92 -20.62
CA ARG A 517 -3.80 -32.76 -21.75
C ARG A 517 -3.08 -34.12 -21.77
N LYS A 518 -1.79 -34.15 -21.42
CA LYS A 518 -1.02 -35.40 -21.28
C LYS A 518 -1.49 -36.25 -20.09
N TYR A 519 -2.03 -35.63 -19.05
CA TYR A 519 -2.60 -36.31 -17.89
C TYR A 519 -3.93 -36.98 -18.25
N GLU A 520 -4.83 -36.28 -18.97
CA GLU A 520 -6.09 -36.84 -19.48
C GLU A 520 -5.87 -37.96 -20.50
N GLU A 521 -4.92 -37.81 -21.42
CA GLU A 521 -4.54 -38.86 -22.38
C GLU A 521 -4.05 -40.14 -21.69
N LYS A 522 -3.43 -40.01 -20.50
CA LYS A 522 -2.90 -41.12 -19.71
C LYS A 522 -3.93 -41.76 -18.76
N HIS A 523 -4.98 -41.03 -18.38
CA HIS A 523 -6.01 -41.47 -17.43
C HIS A 523 -7.42 -41.46 -18.05
N ARG A 524 -7.51 -41.76 -19.35
CA ARG A 524 -8.77 -41.80 -20.09
C ARG A 524 -9.75 -42.75 -19.39
N ALA A 525 -10.72 -42.20 -18.68
CA ALA A 525 -11.80 -42.97 -18.10
C ALA A 525 -12.65 -43.56 -19.24
N PRO A 526 -13.23 -44.77 -19.08
CA PRO A 526 -14.15 -45.31 -20.08
C PRO A 526 -15.31 -44.34 -20.30
N GLU A 527 -15.67 -44.09 -21.56
CA GLU A 527 -16.79 -43.24 -21.93
C GLU A 527 -18.06 -43.71 -21.21
N VAL A 528 -18.69 -42.81 -20.47
CA VAL A 528 -20.03 -43.04 -19.92
C VAL A 528 -20.98 -43.04 -21.12
N LYS A 529 -21.41 -44.23 -21.57
CA LYS A 529 -22.48 -44.35 -22.56
C LYS A 529 -23.72 -43.71 -21.95
N ALA A 530 -24.27 -42.70 -22.62
CA ALA A 530 -25.59 -42.19 -22.29
C ALA A 530 -26.60 -43.35 -22.41
N ASP A 531 -27.44 -43.53 -21.41
CA ASP A 531 -28.50 -44.55 -21.43
C ASP A 531 -29.36 -44.34 -22.68
N GLU A 532 -29.48 -45.39 -23.49
CA GLU A 532 -30.35 -45.43 -24.67
C GLU A 532 -31.79 -45.12 -24.26
N GLU A 533 -32.46 -44.33 -25.10
CA GLU A 533 -33.82 -43.81 -24.94
C GLU A 533 -34.78 -44.85 -24.33
N ILE A 534 -35.42 -44.46 -23.23
CA ILE A 534 -36.59 -45.17 -22.72
C ILE A 534 -37.71 -44.95 -23.74
N ASP A 535 -37.95 -45.99 -24.53
CA ASP A 535 -39.09 -46.12 -25.45
C ASP A 535 -40.40 -46.01 -24.65
N VAL A 536 -41.00 -44.82 -24.64
CA VAL A 536 -42.34 -44.62 -24.10
C VAL A 536 -43.34 -44.98 -25.20
N GLY A 537 -43.54 -46.28 -25.37
CA GLY A 537 -44.54 -46.82 -26.28
C GLY A 537 -45.96 -46.42 -25.87
N VAL A 538 -46.60 -45.67 -26.78
CA VAL A 538 -48.05 -45.50 -27.07
C VAL A 538 -49.01 -45.27 -25.91
#